data_AF-A0A2M7ELP7-F1
#
_entry.id   AF-A0A2M7ELP7-F1
#
_cell.length_a   1.000
_cell.length_b   1.000
_cell.length_c   1.000
_cell.angle_alpha   90.00
_cell.angle_beta   90.00
_cell.angle_gamma   90.00
#
_symmetry.space_group_name_H-M   'P 1'
#
loop_
_entity.id
_entity.type
_entity.pdbx_description
1 polymer ?
#
loop_
_entity_poly.entity_id
_entity_poly.type
_entity_poly.pdbx_seq_one_letter_code
_entity_poly.pdbx_strand_id
1 'polypeptide(L)'
;MAYKSIFTVITDQEDVSPVLEAAIPFARAEGAHLDVLCLGIDRTQTGYYFAGATALMHEETLLYAQNEAKALEQSVRDRLGHSEISWGVDAVIAQTASVAGLVARRARFSDLVMLPRPYGESRTMDAPVIIEAAMFQGQAPVMVLPGDKAPDTRPSRVVIAWNESTEALSAVRRAMPLLLAAKEVEILIIDPQRHGTETADPGTELSEMLTRHGANVEVSIVACTMPRISDMILRHVSDQNADLLVMGAYGHSRFREAILGGATRNLLEQAEIPVLMAH
;
A
#
# COMPACT_ATOMS: atom_id res chain seq x y z
N MET A 1 0.49 16.13 -11.30
CA MET A 1 -0.24 14.91 -11.74
C MET A 1 -1.39 14.70 -10.76
N ALA A 2 -2.42 13.95 -11.12
CA ALA A 2 -3.55 13.64 -10.26
C ALA A 2 -3.80 12.12 -10.30
N TYR A 3 -4.41 11.55 -9.26
CA TYR A 3 -4.75 10.12 -9.28
C TYR A 3 -6.12 9.97 -9.93
N LYS A 4 -6.18 9.50 -11.18
CA LYS A 4 -7.43 9.39 -11.96
C LYS A 4 -7.94 7.97 -12.07
N SER A 5 -7.07 6.98 -11.93
CA SER A 5 -7.43 5.57 -11.83
C SER A 5 -6.96 5.02 -10.49
N ILE A 6 -7.91 4.72 -9.59
CA ILE A 6 -7.65 4.12 -8.28
C ILE A 6 -8.12 2.68 -8.32
N PHE A 7 -7.29 1.78 -7.79
CA PHE A 7 -7.60 0.37 -7.73
C PHE A 7 -7.54 -0.15 -6.31
N THR A 8 -8.44 -1.06 -5.95
CA THR A 8 -8.38 -1.79 -4.70
C THR A 8 -8.76 -3.26 -4.88
N VAL A 9 -8.31 -4.09 -3.95
CA VAL A 9 -8.57 -5.53 -3.92
C VAL A 9 -9.21 -5.83 -2.58
N ILE A 10 -10.34 -6.51 -2.61
CA ILE A 10 -11.04 -6.96 -1.41
C ILE A 10 -11.14 -8.48 -1.47
N THR A 11 -10.66 -9.13 -0.41
CA THR A 11 -10.66 -10.60 -0.28
C THR A 11 -11.41 -11.08 0.95
N ASP A 12 -11.89 -10.16 1.78
CA ASP A 12 -12.58 -10.44 3.03
C ASP A 12 -13.75 -9.47 3.20
N GLN A 13 -14.85 -9.95 3.75
CA GLN A 13 -16.07 -9.17 3.99
C GLN A 13 -15.82 -8.05 5.01
N GLU A 14 -14.92 -8.28 5.97
CA GLU A 14 -14.55 -7.29 6.99
C GLU A 14 -13.83 -6.07 6.40
N ASP A 15 -13.18 -6.23 5.24
CA ASP A 15 -12.45 -5.15 4.56
C ASP A 15 -13.34 -4.29 3.66
N VAL A 16 -14.54 -4.75 3.30
CA VAL A 16 -15.44 -4.01 2.40
C VAL A 16 -15.72 -2.60 2.93
N SER A 17 -16.16 -2.48 4.18
CA SER A 17 -16.50 -1.18 4.74
C SER A 17 -15.27 -0.29 4.95
N PRO A 18 -14.21 -0.72 5.67
CA PRO A 18 -13.05 0.14 5.93
C PRO A 18 -12.36 0.63 4.66
N VAL A 19 -12.16 -0.26 3.67
CA VAL A 19 -11.48 0.11 2.43
C VAL A 19 -12.32 1.08 1.60
N LEU A 20 -13.64 0.86 1.49
CA LEU A 20 -14.51 1.75 0.72
C LEU A 20 -14.77 3.09 1.41
N GLU A 21 -14.87 3.12 2.75
CA GLU A 21 -14.95 4.39 3.50
C GLU A 21 -13.70 5.25 3.32
N ALA A 22 -12.54 4.63 3.10
CA ALA A 22 -11.32 5.34 2.79
C ALA A 22 -11.21 5.74 1.31
N ALA A 23 -11.53 4.81 0.39
CA ALA A 23 -11.31 4.99 -1.05
C ALA A 23 -12.35 5.90 -1.71
N ILE A 24 -13.64 5.83 -1.32
CA ILE A 24 -14.70 6.61 -1.96
C ILE A 24 -14.48 8.13 -1.78
N PRO A 25 -14.23 8.66 -0.56
CA PRO A 25 -13.99 10.09 -0.39
C PRO A 25 -12.72 10.55 -1.10
N PHE A 26 -11.66 9.73 -1.11
CA PHE A 26 -10.43 10.04 -1.82
C PHE A 26 -10.66 10.11 -3.33
N ALA A 27 -11.31 9.10 -3.91
CA ALA A 27 -11.67 9.07 -5.33
C ALA A 27 -12.57 10.25 -5.72
N ARG A 28 -13.53 10.62 -4.87
CA ARG A 28 -14.39 11.79 -5.06
C ARG A 28 -13.57 13.08 -5.13
N ALA A 29 -12.68 13.29 -4.16
CA ALA A 29 -11.86 14.50 -4.06
C ALA A 29 -10.89 14.65 -5.25
N GLU A 30 -10.32 13.53 -5.71
CA GLU A 30 -9.47 13.50 -6.91
C GLU A 30 -10.28 13.52 -8.22
N GLY A 31 -11.60 13.27 -8.18
CA GLY A 31 -12.41 13.04 -9.38
C GLY A 31 -11.89 11.84 -10.18
N ALA A 32 -11.63 10.74 -9.49
CA ALA A 32 -11.05 9.51 -9.99
C ALA A 32 -12.11 8.43 -10.27
N HIS A 33 -11.76 7.46 -11.11
CA HIS A 33 -12.45 6.19 -11.23
C HIS A 33 -11.92 5.21 -10.18
N LEU A 34 -12.81 4.51 -9.47
CA LEU A 34 -12.46 3.45 -8.51
C LEU A 34 -12.80 2.07 -9.08
N ASP A 35 -11.77 1.29 -9.40
CA ASP A 35 -11.89 -0.12 -9.74
C ASP A 35 -11.73 -1.00 -8.50
N VAL A 36 -12.68 -1.90 -8.27
CA VAL A 36 -12.66 -2.86 -7.16
C VAL A 36 -12.60 -4.29 -7.71
N LEU A 37 -11.56 -5.03 -7.32
CA LEU A 37 -11.46 -6.46 -7.55
C LEU A 37 -11.87 -7.23 -6.29
N CYS A 38 -13.00 -7.93 -6.36
CA CYS A 38 -13.44 -8.89 -5.35
C CYS A 38 -12.81 -10.25 -5.66
N LEU A 39 -11.93 -10.76 -4.80
CA LEU A 39 -11.30 -12.07 -4.97
C LEU A 39 -11.80 -13.08 -3.95
N GLY A 40 -12.46 -14.13 -4.44
CA GLY A 40 -12.60 -15.37 -3.68
C GLY A 40 -11.37 -16.24 -3.90
N ILE A 41 -10.72 -16.69 -2.83
CA ILE A 41 -9.45 -17.42 -2.93
C ILE A 41 -9.64 -18.88 -2.55
N ASP A 42 -9.43 -19.76 -3.52
CA ASP A 42 -9.30 -21.19 -3.30
C ASP A 42 -7.91 -21.49 -2.72
N ARG A 43 -7.88 -21.85 -1.42
CA ARG A 43 -6.67 -22.15 -0.64
C ARG A 43 -6.37 -23.65 -0.55
N THR A 44 -7.00 -24.47 -1.40
CA THR A 44 -6.81 -25.93 -1.37
C THR A 44 -5.37 -26.31 -1.72
N GLN A 45 -4.72 -27.05 -0.82
CA GLN A 45 -3.39 -27.59 -1.07
C GLN A 45 -3.49 -28.97 -1.73
N THR A 46 -3.42 -29.01 -3.06
CA THR A 46 -3.58 -30.25 -3.85
C THR A 46 -2.49 -31.30 -3.63
N GLY A 47 -1.34 -30.94 -3.02
CA GLY A 47 -0.20 -31.83 -2.80
C GLY A 47 -0.21 -32.67 -1.52
N TYR A 48 -1.13 -32.46 -0.58
CA TYR A 48 -1.14 -33.13 0.73
C TYR A 48 -2.16 -34.26 0.87
N TYR A 49 -3.09 -34.41 -0.08
CA TYR A 49 -4.21 -35.35 0.00
C TYR A 49 -4.09 -36.48 -1.03
N PHE A 50 -4.64 -37.66 -0.70
CA PHE A 50 -4.79 -38.76 -1.65
C PHE A 50 -5.87 -38.42 -2.70
N ALA A 51 -5.69 -38.90 -3.93
CA ALA A 51 -6.40 -38.41 -5.12
C ALA A 51 -7.95 -38.30 -4.99
N GLY A 52 -8.60 -39.21 -4.25
CA GLY A 52 -10.04 -39.17 -4.03
C GLY A 52 -10.52 -38.11 -3.04
N ALA A 53 -9.75 -37.83 -1.98
CA ALA A 53 -10.06 -36.75 -1.03
C ALA A 53 -9.76 -35.37 -1.62
N THR A 54 -8.73 -35.27 -2.46
CA THR A 54 -8.41 -34.01 -3.16
C THR A 54 -9.56 -33.54 -4.05
N ALA A 55 -10.26 -34.46 -4.74
CA ALA A 55 -11.36 -34.10 -5.64
C ALA A 55 -12.60 -33.54 -4.89
N LEU A 56 -13.01 -34.18 -3.80
CA LEU A 56 -14.15 -33.72 -3.00
C LEU A 56 -13.86 -32.41 -2.27
N MET A 57 -12.66 -32.29 -1.67
CA MET A 57 -12.24 -31.06 -1.00
C MET A 57 -12.16 -29.90 -2.00
N HIS A 58 -11.66 -30.14 -3.22
CA HIS A 58 -11.54 -29.11 -4.25
C HIS A 58 -12.90 -28.59 -4.74
N GLU A 59 -13.91 -29.45 -4.84
CA GLU A 59 -15.26 -29.02 -5.22
C GLU A 59 -15.88 -28.13 -4.13
N GLU A 60 -15.75 -28.51 -2.86
CA GLU A 60 -16.28 -27.76 -1.71
C GLU A 60 -15.59 -26.40 -1.53
N THR A 61 -14.26 -26.35 -1.60
CA THR A 61 -13.49 -25.10 -1.45
C THR A 61 -13.69 -24.14 -2.62
N LEU A 62 -13.84 -24.66 -3.84
CA LEU A 62 -14.10 -23.85 -5.02
C LEU A 62 -15.51 -23.25 -4.95
N LEU A 63 -16.51 -24.01 -4.49
CA LEU A 63 -17.86 -23.50 -4.20
C LEU A 63 -17.83 -22.43 -3.09
N TYR A 64 -17.04 -22.65 -2.04
CA TYR A 64 -16.84 -21.66 -0.98
C TYR A 64 -16.26 -20.35 -1.53
N ALA A 65 -15.15 -20.42 -2.29
CA ALA A 65 -14.53 -19.26 -2.90
C ALA A 65 -15.45 -18.55 -3.92
N GLN A 66 -16.28 -19.30 -4.65
CA GLN A 66 -17.34 -18.74 -5.51
C GLN A 66 -18.35 -17.92 -4.71
N ASN A 67 -18.82 -18.46 -3.59
CA ASN A 67 -19.81 -17.79 -2.76
C ASN A 67 -19.22 -16.55 -2.07
N GLU A 68 -17.97 -16.63 -1.61
CA GLU A 68 -17.22 -15.51 -1.04
C GLU A 68 -17.07 -14.38 -2.08
N ALA A 69 -16.58 -14.68 -3.28
CA ALA A 69 -16.44 -13.68 -4.35
C ALA A 69 -17.77 -12.98 -4.68
N LYS A 70 -18.88 -13.73 -4.74
CA LYS A 70 -20.23 -13.18 -5.00
C LYS A 70 -20.74 -12.32 -3.83
N ALA A 71 -20.51 -12.75 -2.60
CA ALA A 71 -20.92 -11.99 -1.41
C ALA A 71 -20.17 -10.66 -1.30
N LEU A 72 -18.86 -10.68 -1.58
CA LEU A 72 -18.03 -9.49 -1.70
C LEU A 72 -18.54 -8.57 -2.81
N GLU A 73 -18.77 -9.12 -4.01
CA GLU A 73 -19.26 -8.34 -5.14
C GLU A 73 -20.58 -7.63 -4.82
N GLN A 74 -21.53 -8.36 -4.24
CA GLN A 74 -22.82 -7.79 -3.86
C GLN A 74 -22.65 -6.65 -2.84
N SER A 75 -21.87 -6.88 -1.80
CA SER A 75 -21.63 -5.89 -0.74
C SER A 75 -20.93 -4.63 -1.26
N VAL A 76 -19.95 -4.80 -2.15
CA VAL A 76 -19.22 -3.71 -2.80
C VAL A 76 -20.16 -2.94 -3.73
N ARG A 77 -20.97 -3.62 -4.55
CA ARG A 77 -21.94 -2.99 -5.45
C ARG A 77 -23.00 -2.21 -4.67
N ASP A 78 -23.49 -2.75 -3.56
CA ASP A 78 -24.45 -2.06 -2.71
C ASP A 78 -23.85 -0.78 -2.15
N ARG A 79 -22.61 -0.81 -1.65
CA ARG A 79 -21.92 0.39 -1.13
C ARG A 79 -21.64 1.42 -2.23
N LEU A 80 -21.09 0.99 -3.36
CA LEU A 80 -20.73 1.89 -4.48
C LEU A 80 -21.95 2.44 -5.21
N GLY A 81 -23.06 1.70 -5.26
CA GLY A 81 -24.32 2.15 -5.86
C GLY A 81 -24.93 3.37 -5.17
N HIS A 82 -24.53 3.64 -3.92
CA HIS A 82 -24.89 4.85 -3.18
C HIS A 82 -23.89 6.00 -3.33
N SER A 83 -22.79 5.78 -4.05
CA SER A 83 -21.76 6.80 -4.31
C SER A 83 -21.97 7.50 -5.64
N GLU A 84 -21.46 8.72 -5.74
CA GLU A 84 -21.51 9.56 -6.95
C GLU A 84 -20.24 9.47 -7.82
N ILE A 85 -19.26 8.66 -7.40
CA ILE A 85 -18.00 8.51 -8.14
C ILE A 85 -18.18 7.58 -9.35
N SER A 86 -17.23 7.65 -10.28
CA SER A 86 -17.14 6.64 -11.34
C SER A 86 -16.50 5.37 -10.77
N TRP A 87 -17.07 4.20 -11.02
CA TRP A 87 -16.57 2.96 -10.46
C TRP A 87 -16.78 1.74 -11.35
N GLY A 88 -15.96 0.71 -11.10
CA GLY A 88 -16.01 -0.61 -11.71
C GLY A 88 -15.87 -1.69 -10.63
N VAL A 89 -16.56 -2.82 -10.82
CA VAL A 89 -16.45 -3.98 -9.92
C VAL A 89 -16.33 -5.25 -10.75
N ASP A 90 -15.26 -5.99 -10.50
CA ASP A 90 -15.03 -7.34 -11.01
C ASP A 90 -14.98 -8.33 -9.84
N ALA A 91 -15.65 -9.48 -9.99
CA ALA A 91 -15.50 -10.61 -9.08
C ALA A 91 -14.81 -11.76 -9.80
N VAL A 92 -13.73 -12.28 -9.19
CA VAL A 92 -12.93 -13.36 -9.76
C VAL A 92 -12.59 -14.37 -8.67
N ILE A 93 -12.52 -15.64 -9.06
CA ILE A 93 -12.01 -16.70 -8.19
C ILE A 93 -10.59 -17.02 -8.63
N ALA A 94 -9.70 -17.11 -7.65
CA ALA A 94 -8.29 -17.38 -7.88
C ALA A 94 -7.83 -18.53 -7.00
N GLN A 95 -6.89 -19.32 -7.49
CA GLN A 95 -6.06 -20.15 -6.62
C GLN A 95 -4.96 -19.28 -6.03
N THR A 96 -4.47 -19.59 -4.82
CA THR A 96 -3.39 -18.83 -4.17
C THR A 96 -2.21 -18.54 -5.11
N ALA A 97 -1.82 -19.50 -5.97
CA ALA A 97 -0.72 -19.33 -6.92
C ALA A 97 -0.99 -18.32 -8.05
N SER A 98 -2.25 -18.00 -8.36
CA SER A 98 -2.64 -17.08 -9.44
C SER A 98 -3.02 -15.68 -8.96
N VAL A 99 -3.23 -15.48 -7.65
CA VAL A 99 -3.59 -14.17 -7.05
C VAL A 99 -2.66 -13.06 -7.50
N ALA A 100 -1.34 -13.28 -7.40
CA ALA A 100 -0.34 -12.27 -7.74
C ALA A 100 -0.47 -11.77 -9.19
N GLY A 101 -0.61 -12.68 -10.16
CA GLY A 101 -0.75 -12.32 -11.57
C GLY A 101 -2.02 -11.53 -11.88
N LEU A 102 -3.13 -11.87 -11.22
CA LEU A 102 -4.42 -11.19 -11.39
C LEU A 102 -4.39 -9.75 -10.83
N VAL A 103 -3.82 -9.58 -9.64
CA VAL A 103 -3.66 -8.26 -9.01
C VAL A 103 -2.73 -7.38 -9.84
N ALA A 104 -1.55 -7.90 -10.21
CA ALA A 104 -0.55 -7.19 -10.97
C ALA A 104 -1.07 -6.68 -12.32
N ARG A 105 -1.88 -7.49 -13.03
CA ARG A 105 -2.46 -7.13 -14.33
C ARG A 105 -3.36 -5.90 -14.25
N ARG A 106 -4.12 -5.75 -13.15
CA ARG A 106 -5.02 -4.60 -12.94
C ARG A 106 -4.27 -3.40 -12.38
N ALA A 107 -3.43 -3.62 -11.36
CA ALA A 107 -2.62 -2.58 -10.73
C ALA A 107 -1.76 -1.79 -11.74
N ARG A 108 -1.23 -2.45 -12.77
CA ARG A 108 -0.39 -1.83 -13.82
C ARG A 108 -1.01 -0.60 -14.51
N PHE A 109 -2.32 -0.53 -14.59
CA PHE A 109 -3.03 0.57 -15.25
C PHE A 109 -3.68 1.54 -14.26
N SER A 110 -3.28 1.47 -12.99
CA SER A 110 -3.77 2.32 -11.91
C SER A 110 -2.72 3.38 -11.56
N ASP A 111 -3.17 4.60 -11.29
CA ASP A 111 -2.30 5.67 -10.78
C ASP A 111 -1.98 5.46 -9.29
N LEU A 112 -2.90 4.82 -8.55
CA LEU A 112 -2.77 4.49 -7.14
C LEU A 112 -3.53 3.20 -6.80
N VAL A 113 -2.91 2.34 -6.00
CA VAL A 113 -3.56 1.15 -5.44
C VAL A 113 -3.78 1.36 -3.95
N MET A 114 -5.02 1.29 -3.46
CA MET A 114 -5.35 1.44 -2.04
C MET A 114 -5.66 0.08 -1.44
N LEU A 115 -4.94 -0.34 -0.39
CA LEU A 115 -5.08 -1.67 0.20
C LEU A 115 -5.11 -1.59 1.74
N PRO A 116 -5.83 -2.50 2.41
CA PRO A 116 -5.77 -2.60 3.86
C PRO A 116 -4.38 -3.04 4.33
N ARG A 117 -4.11 -2.90 5.64
CA ARG A 117 -2.87 -3.41 6.25
C ARG A 117 -2.68 -4.91 5.93
N PRO A 118 -1.48 -5.35 5.51
CA PRO A 118 -1.23 -6.75 5.18
C PRO A 118 -0.90 -7.65 6.38
N TYR A 119 -0.65 -7.07 7.56
CA TYR A 119 -0.23 -7.78 8.77
C TYR A 119 -1.17 -7.46 9.94
N GLY A 120 -1.39 -8.45 10.81
CA GLY A 120 -2.28 -8.39 11.97
C GLY A 120 -2.94 -9.74 12.23
N GLU A 121 -3.53 -9.94 13.41
CA GLU A 121 -4.11 -11.24 13.82
C GLU A 121 -5.25 -11.71 12.92
N SER A 122 -6.04 -10.78 12.36
CA SER A 122 -7.15 -11.08 11.45
C SER A 122 -6.75 -11.13 9.96
N ARG A 123 -5.46 -10.97 9.63
CA ARG A 123 -5.02 -10.87 8.22
C ARG A 123 -4.72 -12.23 7.62
N THR A 124 -5.22 -12.45 6.41
CA THR A 124 -4.95 -13.66 5.64
C THR A 124 -3.51 -13.67 5.11
N MET A 125 -3.00 -14.87 4.81
CA MET A 125 -1.66 -15.04 4.23
C MET A 125 -1.52 -14.43 2.82
N ASP A 126 -2.64 -14.14 2.16
CA ASP A 126 -2.68 -13.57 0.81
C ASP A 126 -2.48 -12.04 0.82
N ALA A 127 -2.76 -11.35 1.94
CA ALA A 127 -2.71 -9.89 2.01
C ALA A 127 -1.32 -9.29 1.68
N PRO A 128 -0.19 -9.84 2.19
CA PRO A 128 1.14 -9.41 1.75
C PRO A 128 1.38 -9.67 0.26
N VAL A 129 0.90 -10.81 -0.27
CA VAL A 129 1.06 -11.18 -1.69
C VAL A 129 0.38 -10.17 -2.61
N ILE A 130 -0.79 -9.65 -2.21
CA ILE A 130 -1.54 -8.65 -2.96
C ILE A 130 -0.77 -7.33 -3.03
N ILE A 131 -0.23 -6.84 -1.90
CA ILE A 131 0.60 -5.64 -1.87
C ILE A 131 1.85 -5.80 -2.74
N GLU A 132 2.57 -6.91 -2.56
CA GLU A 132 3.77 -7.22 -3.34
C GLU A 132 3.47 -7.32 -4.85
N ALA A 133 2.35 -7.95 -5.22
CA ALA A 133 1.94 -8.08 -6.61
C ALA A 133 1.63 -6.73 -7.27
N ALA A 134 0.89 -5.87 -6.57
CA ALA A 134 0.57 -4.52 -7.04
C ALA A 134 1.84 -3.67 -7.22
N MET A 135 2.78 -3.76 -6.28
CA MET A 135 3.99 -2.95 -6.29
C MET A 135 5.04 -3.45 -7.28
N PHE A 136 5.37 -4.75 -7.30
CA PHE A 136 6.48 -5.26 -8.12
C PHE A 136 6.08 -5.54 -9.56
N GLN A 137 5.09 -6.42 -9.76
CA GLN A 137 4.66 -6.83 -11.10
C GLN A 137 3.68 -5.82 -11.70
N GLY A 138 2.88 -5.17 -10.85
CA GLY A 138 2.02 -4.06 -11.22
C GLY A 138 2.78 -2.73 -11.40
N GLN A 139 3.92 -2.52 -10.73
CA GLN A 139 4.68 -1.26 -10.78
C GLN A 139 3.86 -0.02 -10.38
N ALA A 140 2.81 -0.22 -9.58
CA ALA A 140 1.94 0.82 -9.10
C ALA A 140 2.32 1.24 -7.68
N PRO A 141 2.21 2.53 -7.33
CA PRO A 141 2.31 2.94 -5.93
C PRO A 141 1.14 2.36 -5.15
N VAL A 142 1.43 1.88 -3.94
CA VAL A 142 0.45 1.29 -3.02
C VAL A 142 0.30 2.20 -1.80
N MET A 143 -0.92 2.65 -1.53
CA MET A 143 -1.29 3.29 -0.29
C MET A 143 -1.92 2.27 0.65
N VAL A 144 -1.21 1.95 1.73
CA VAL A 144 -1.70 1.07 2.79
C VAL A 144 -2.52 1.89 3.77
N LEU A 145 -3.75 1.43 4.00
CA LEU A 145 -4.73 2.10 4.84
C LEU A 145 -4.68 1.53 6.26
N PRO A 146 -4.58 2.37 7.30
CA PRO A 146 -4.52 1.92 8.69
C PRO A 146 -5.87 1.43 9.23
N GLY A 147 -6.96 1.75 8.53
CA GLY A 147 -8.34 1.48 8.94
C GLY A 147 -9.34 2.09 7.95
N ASP A 148 -10.45 2.60 8.47
CA ASP A 148 -11.59 3.15 7.71
C ASP A 148 -11.48 4.65 7.39
N LYS A 149 -10.45 5.33 7.92
CA LYS A 149 -10.25 6.75 7.68
C LYS A 149 -9.65 6.99 6.29
N ALA A 150 -10.36 7.78 5.49
CA ALA A 150 -9.86 8.26 4.22
C ALA A 150 -8.58 9.10 4.41
N PRO A 151 -7.52 8.82 3.64
CA PRO A 151 -6.39 9.71 3.52
C PRO A 151 -6.86 11.09 3.04
N ASP A 152 -6.28 12.16 3.57
CA ASP A 152 -6.56 13.50 3.06
C ASP A 152 -5.88 13.67 1.70
N THR A 153 -6.58 14.25 0.73
CA THR A 153 -6.00 14.66 -0.56
C THR A 153 -5.17 15.95 -0.44
N ARG A 154 -5.29 16.64 0.70
CA ARG A 154 -4.53 17.84 1.07
C ARG A 154 -3.97 17.71 2.49
N PRO A 155 -3.07 16.73 2.72
CA PRO A 155 -2.52 16.47 4.05
C PRO A 155 -1.90 17.76 4.63
N SER A 156 -2.06 18.00 5.92
CA SER A 156 -1.36 19.11 6.56
C SER A 156 0.13 18.82 6.63
N ARG A 157 0.54 17.60 6.98
CA ARG A 157 1.95 17.21 7.03
C ARG A 157 2.19 15.85 6.37
N VAL A 158 3.19 15.79 5.49
CA VAL A 158 3.69 14.54 4.90
C VAL A 158 5.13 14.32 5.34
N VAL A 159 5.43 13.11 5.83
CA VAL A 159 6.81 12.68 6.12
C VAL A 159 7.29 11.77 5.01
N ILE A 160 8.46 12.05 4.45
CA ILE A 160 9.17 11.19 3.51
C ILE A 160 10.30 10.49 4.27
N ALA A 161 10.20 9.16 4.45
CA ALA A 161 11.32 8.38 4.96
C ALA A 161 12.35 8.15 3.84
N TRP A 162 13.47 8.87 3.92
CA TRP A 162 14.47 8.94 2.86
C TRP A 162 15.77 8.21 3.24
N ASN A 163 16.17 7.26 2.40
CA ASN A 163 17.39 6.47 2.54
C ASN A 163 18.26 6.48 1.27
N GLU A 164 18.04 7.46 0.38
CA GLU A 164 18.74 7.62 -0.91
C GLU A 164 18.54 6.46 -1.91
N SER A 165 17.61 5.54 -1.65
CA SER A 165 17.34 4.42 -2.55
C SER A 165 16.47 4.81 -3.75
N THR A 166 16.57 4.01 -4.82
CA THR A 166 15.72 4.14 -6.01
C THR A 166 14.24 3.96 -5.70
N GLU A 167 13.91 3.06 -4.77
CA GLU A 167 12.55 2.78 -4.33
C GLU A 167 11.96 3.98 -3.58
N ALA A 168 12.76 4.62 -2.72
CA ALA A 168 12.34 5.84 -2.04
C ALA A 168 12.09 6.98 -3.04
N LEU A 169 12.95 7.13 -4.05
CA LEU A 169 12.74 8.13 -5.11
C LEU A 169 11.52 7.81 -5.96
N SER A 170 11.28 6.53 -6.27
CA SER A 170 10.07 6.04 -6.95
C SER A 170 8.82 6.45 -6.17
N ALA A 171 8.81 6.19 -4.85
CA ALA A 171 7.69 6.53 -3.97
C ALA A 171 7.42 8.03 -3.93
N VAL A 172 8.46 8.86 -3.75
CA VAL A 172 8.35 10.33 -3.80
C VAL A 172 7.75 10.80 -5.11
N ARG A 173 8.26 10.31 -6.25
CA ARG A 173 7.76 10.72 -7.57
C ARG A 173 6.29 10.35 -7.77
N ARG A 174 5.88 9.18 -7.26
CA ARG A 174 4.48 8.73 -7.29
C ARG A 174 3.58 9.49 -6.30
N ALA A 175 4.14 10.00 -5.20
CA ALA A 175 3.44 10.80 -4.20
C ALA A 175 3.30 12.29 -4.56
N MET A 176 3.92 12.75 -5.65
CA MET A 176 3.97 14.16 -6.03
C MET A 176 2.62 14.93 -5.94
N PRO A 177 1.46 14.37 -6.36
CA PRO A 177 0.18 15.06 -6.18
C PRO A 177 -0.10 15.46 -4.72
N LEU A 178 0.16 14.56 -3.77
CA LEU A 178 -0.06 14.78 -2.33
C LEU A 178 1.01 15.68 -1.73
N LEU A 179 2.26 15.54 -2.18
CA LEU A 179 3.37 16.40 -1.73
C LEU A 179 3.16 17.86 -2.10
N LEU A 180 2.58 18.14 -3.28
CA LEU A 180 2.25 19.50 -3.71
C LEU A 180 0.99 20.06 -3.06
N ALA A 181 0.06 19.20 -2.65
CA ALA A 181 -1.13 19.59 -1.92
C ALA A 181 -0.88 19.80 -0.42
N ALA A 182 0.24 19.29 0.09
CA ALA A 182 0.58 19.36 1.50
C ALA A 182 0.94 20.78 1.96
N LYS A 183 0.61 21.12 3.21
CA LYS A 183 1.10 22.39 3.80
C LYS A 183 2.60 22.31 4.09
N GLU A 184 3.07 21.13 4.47
CA GLU A 184 4.46 20.88 4.83
C GLU A 184 4.87 19.44 4.47
N VAL A 185 6.06 19.32 3.89
CA VAL A 185 6.70 18.06 3.53
C VAL A 185 8.03 17.98 4.27
N GLU A 186 8.20 16.96 5.09
CA GLU A 186 9.44 16.72 5.83
C GLU A 186 10.20 15.55 5.22
N ILE A 187 11.45 15.75 4.85
CA ILE A 187 12.38 14.69 4.46
C ILE A 187 13.07 14.19 5.72
N LEU A 188 12.65 13.02 6.21
CA LEU A 188 13.24 12.36 7.36
C LEU A 188 14.37 11.43 6.92
N ILE A 189 15.56 11.65 7.46
CA ILE A 189 16.75 10.84 7.22
C ILE A 189 17.25 10.34 8.57
N ILE A 190 17.34 9.01 8.70
CA ILE A 190 17.77 8.37 9.95
C ILE A 190 19.17 7.80 9.76
N ASP A 191 20.11 8.27 10.58
CA ASP A 191 21.48 7.78 10.65
C ASP A 191 22.18 7.63 9.27
N PRO A 192 22.28 8.73 8.49
CA PRO A 192 22.84 8.66 7.14
C PRO A 192 24.33 8.28 7.18
N GLN A 193 24.73 7.37 6.28
CA GLN A 193 26.15 7.05 6.12
C GLN A 193 26.86 8.22 5.44
N ARG A 194 27.76 8.90 6.16
CA ARG A 194 28.59 9.95 5.58
C ARG A 194 29.81 9.33 4.90
N HIS A 195 29.90 9.43 3.58
CA HIS A 195 31.06 8.97 2.82
C HIS A 195 31.98 10.16 2.47
N GLY A 196 32.93 10.46 3.35
CA GLY A 196 33.98 11.46 3.10
C GLY A 196 33.53 12.91 3.26
N THR A 197 34.42 13.84 2.91
CA THR A 197 34.26 15.30 3.11
C THR A 197 33.64 16.04 1.93
N GLU A 198 33.35 15.35 0.82
CA GLU A 198 32.88 15.96 -0.44
C GLU A 198 31.44 15.57 -0.84
N THR A 199 30.76 14.74 -0.07
CA THR A 199 29.34 14.41 -0.33
C THR A 199 28.44 15.55 0.14
N ALA A 200 27.48 15.95 -0.71
CA ALA A 200 26.41 16.88 -0.35
C ALA A 200 25.65 16.40 0.89
N ASP A 201 25.04 17.34 1.64
CA ASP A 201 24.23 16.97 2.81
C ASP A 201 23.10 16.02 2.37
N PRO A 202 22.87 14.90 3.09
CA PRO A 202 21.83 13.94 2.75
C PRO A 202 20.48 14.63 2.54
N GLY A 203 19.81 14.33 1.43
CA GLY A 203 18.50 14.89 1.10
C GLY A 203 18.50 16.26 0.40
N THR A 204 19.66 16.91 0.23
CA THR A 204 19.75 18.22 -0.46
C THR A 204 19.15 18.16 -1.86
N GLU A 205 19.57 17.19 -2.69
CA GLU A 205 19.10 17.06 -4.06
C GLU A 205 17.58 16.78 -4.14
N LEU A 206 17.07 15.99 -3.20
CA LEU A 206 15.64 15.72 -3.10
C LEU A 206 14.86 16.97 -2.70
N SER A 207 15.35 17.71 -1.70
CA SER A 207 14.76 18.97 -1.27
C SER A 207 14.72 20.00 -2.40
N GLU A 208 15.80 20.14 -3.16
CA GLU A 208 15.84 20.99 -4.36
C GLU A 208 14.82 20.55 -5.41
N MET A 209 14.73 19.25 -5.71
CA MET A 209 13.76 18.72 -6.66
C MET A 209 12.33 19.07 -6.25
N LEU A 210 11.97 18.80 -5.00
CA LEU A 210 10.62 19.05 -4.47
C LEU A 210 10.28 20.55 -4.40
N THR A 211 11.24 21.38 -3.99
CA THR A 211 11.09 22.84 -3.98
C THR A 211 10.87 23.38 -5.40
N ARG A 212 11.59 22.86 -6.42
CA ARG A 212 11.37 23.21 -7.84
C ARG A 212 9.99 22.83 -8.35
N HIS A 213 9.37 21.79 -7.77
CA HIS A 213 7.98 21.42 -8.06
C HIS A 213 6.95 22.25 -7.30
N GLY A 214 7.36 23.02 -6.28
CA GLY A 214 6.50 23.90 -5.50
C GLY A 214 6.05 23.35 -4.15
N ALA A 215 6.65 22.25 -3.66
CA ALA A 215 6.40 21.75 -2.31
C ALA A 215 7.09 22.63 -1.25
N ASN A 216 6.48 22.75 -0.07
CA ASN A 216 7.10 23.37 1.10
C ASN A 216 7.89 22.30 1.88
N VAL A 217 9.22 22.34 1.81
CA VAL A 217 10.07 21.22 2.22
C VAL A 217 10.99 21.58 3.38
N GLU A 218 11.03 20.73 4.40
CA GLU A 218 12.03 20.74 5.47
C GLU A 218 12.84 19.44 5.47
N VAL A 219 14.10 19.49 5.92
CA VAL A 219 14.97 18.31 6.03
C VAL A 219 15.31 18.06 7.48
N SER A 220 14.99 16.86 7.96
CA SER A 220 15.28 16.40 9.31
C SER A 220 16.25 15.23 9.28
N ILE A 221 17.44 15.44 9.84
CA ILE A 221 18.44 14.39 10.05
C ILE A 221 18.43 14.00 11.52
N VAL A 222 18.08 12.75 11.82
CA VAL A 222 17.96 12.24 13.18
C VAL A 222 18.89 11.05 13.41
N ALA A 223 19.35 10.89 14.65
CA ALA A 223 20.10 9.70 15.05
C ALA A 223 19.16 8.51 15.25
N CYS A 224 19.63 7.30 14.94
CA CYS A 224 18.90 6.08 15.29
C CYS A 224 19.03 5.80 16.79
N THR A 225 17.96 6.07 17.55
CA THR A 225 17.94 5.90 19.02
C THR A 225 17.09 4.72 19.48
N MET A 226 16.53 3.95 18.54
CA MET A 226 15.71 2.78 18.79
C MET A 226 16.28 1.53 18.09
N PRO A 227 15.89 0.32 18.52
CA PRO A 227 16.42 -0.92 17.93
C PRO A 227 16.12 -1.11 16.44
N ARG A 228 15.03 -0.51 15.93
CA ARG A 228 14.61 -0.66 14.53
C ARG A 228 14.35 0.70 13.89
N ILE A 229 14.73 0.83 12.62
CA ILE A 229 14.42 2.01 11.79
C ILE A 229 12.90 2.23 11.67
N SER A 230 12.12 1.14 11.58
CA SER A 230 10.65 1.22 11.57
C SER A 230 10.11 1.94 12.81
N ASP A 231 10.66 1.65 13.99
CA ASP A 231 10.20 2.22 15.25
C ASP A 231 10.57 3.71 15.34
N MET A 232 11.76 4.08 14.85
CA MET A 232 12.16 5.48 14.70
C MET A 232 11.21 6.25 13.75
N ILE A 233 10.87 5.68 12.59
CA ILE A 233 9.95 6.31 11.62
C ILE A 233 8.57 6.49 12.25
N LEU A 234 8.01 5.43 12.84
CA LEU A 234 6.68 5.47 13.46
C LEU A 234 6.60 6.49 14.60
N ARG A 235 7.62 6.54 15.45
CA ARG A 235 7.71 7.56 16.49
C ARG A 235 7.77 8.96 15.90
N HIS A 236 8.64 9.20 14.92
CA HIS A 236 8.79 10.52 14.30
C HIS A 236 7.48 10.98 13.64
N VAL A 237 6.83 10.10 12.90
CA VAL A 237 5.52 10.33 12.29
C VAL A 237 4.47 10.73 13.33
N SER A 238 4.44 10.04 14.48
CA SER A 238 3.54 10.34 15.60
C SER A 238 3.88 11.69 16.26
N ASP A 239 5.16 11.93 16.59
CA ASP A 239 5.65 13.16 17.23
C ASP A 239 5.35 14.40 16.36
N GLN A 240 5.38 14.26 15.03
CA GLN A 240 5.09 15.32 14.07
C GLN A 240 3.60 15.46 13.70
N ASN A 241 2.74 14.56 14.18
CA ASN A 241 1.34 14.47 13.76
C ASN A 241 1.20 14.41 12.24
N ALA A 242 2.01 13.60 11.57
CA ALA A 242 1.95 13.48 10.13
C ALA A 242 0.64 12.80 9.69
N ASP A 243 0.07 13.25 8.56
CA ASP A 243 -1.15 12.67 7.99
C ASP A 243 -0.84 11.55 6.99
N LEU A 244 0.38 11.55 6.43
CA LEU A 244 0.83 10.59 5.44
C LEU A 244 2.34 10.30 5.61
N LEU A 245 2.69 9.03 5.55
CA LEU A 245 4.07 8.58 5.38
C LEU A 245 4.30 8.17 3.92
N VAL A 246 5.38 8.67 3.32
CA VAL A 246 5.88 8.25 2.00
C VAL A 246 7.20 7.53 2.20
N MET A 247 7.35 6.32 1.70
CA MET A 247 8.60 5.57 1.80
C MET A 247 8.83 4.62 0.62
N GLY A 248 10.09 4.35 0.30
CA GLY A 248 10.42 3.21 -0.55
C GLY A 248 10.15 1.90 0.19
N ALA A 249 9.90 0.82 -0.54
CA ALA A 249 9.72 -0.49 0.06
C ALA A 249 10.54 -1.58 -0.64
N TYR A 250 10.98 -2.55 0.15
CA TYR A 250 11.65 -3.78 -0.30
C TYR A 250 12.96 -3.55 -1.09
N GLY A 251 13.78 -2.59 -0.65
CA GLY A 251 15.07 -2.24 -1.29
C GLY A 251 16.20 -3.27 -1.07
N HIS A 252 15.98 -4.31 -0.26
CA HIS A 252 16.90 -5.45 -0.15
C HIS A 252 16.32 -6.72 -0.80
N SER A 253 17.18 -7.68 -1.14
CA SER A 253 16.73 -8.97 -1.70
C SER A 253 15.63 -9.59 -0.85
N ARG A 254 14.47 -9.88 -1.47
CA ARG A 254 13.24 -10.43 -0.87
C ARG A 254 13.48 -11.63 0.05
N PHE A 255 14.49 -12.45 -0.28
CA PHE A 255 14.89 -13.61 0.53
C PHE A 255 15.44 -13.20 1.91
N ARG A 256 16.06 -12.02 2.01
CA ARG A 256 16.65 -11.48 3.24
C ARG A 256 15.58 -10.81 4.13
N GLU A 257 14.54 -10.21 3.53
CA GLU A 257 13.45 -9.57 4.27
C GLU A 257 12.40 -10.55 4.79
N ALA A 258 12.15 -11.65 4.07
CA ALA A 258 11.20 -12.70 4.47
C ALA A 258 11.67 -13.54 5.68
N ILE A 259 12.99 -13.63 5.92
CA ILE A 259 13.58 -14.42 7.02
C ILE A 259 13.74 -13.61 8.32
N LEU A 260 13.95 -12.29 8.22
CA LEU A 260 14.33 -11.45 9.37
C LEU A 260 13.21 -10.54 9.88
N GLY A 261 12.04 -10.52 9.23
CA GLY A 261 11.02 -9.52 9.52
C GLY A 261 11.51 -8.12 9.12
N GLY A 262 11.48 -7.84 7.82
CA GLY A 262 11.99 -6.60 7.24
C GLY A 262 11.39 -5.32 7.84
N ALA A 263 12.13 -4.21 7.74
CA ALA A 263 11.69 -2.90 8.25
C ALA A 263 10.28 -2.52 7.76
N THR A 264 9.96 -2.79 6.50
CA THR A 264 8.62 -2.59 5.92
C THR A 264 7.54 -3.37 6.66
N ARG A 265 7.78 -4.64 7.01
CA ARG A 265 6.80 -5.47 7.72
C ARG A 265 6.50 -4.91 9.10
N ASN A 266 7.55 -4.64 9.89
CA ASN A 266 7.39 -4.10 11.24
C ASN A 266 6.68 -2.74 11.22
N LEU A 267 6.94 -1.93 10.18
CA LEU A 267 6.30 -0.63 9.99
C LEU A 267 4.81 -0.79 9.66
N LEU A 268 4.46 -1.60 8.65
CA LEU A 268 3.07 -1.78 8.22
C LEU A 268 2.18 -2.50 9.25
N GLU A 269 2.77 -3.31 10.13
CA GLU A 269 2.06 -3.93 11.25
C GLU A 269 1.58 -2.89 12.28
N GLN A 270 2.29 -1.79 12.44
CA GLN A 270 2.07 -0.78 13.49
C GLN A 270 1.62 0.58 12.96
N ALA A 271 1.66 0.85 11.65
CA ALA A 271 1.41 2.17 11.07
C ALA A 271 -0.02 2.67 11.30
N GLU A 272 -0.20 3.70 12.11
CA GLU A 272 -1.50 4.28 12.47
C GLU A 272 -2.05 5.32 11.46
N ILE A 273 -1.23 5.70 10.49
CA ILE A 273 -1.58 6.63 9.41
C ILE A 273 -1.42 5.94 8.04
N PRO A 274 -2.01 6.48 6.96
CA PRO A 274 -1.76 6.00 5.60
C PRO A 274 -0.27 5.99 5.25
N VAL A 275 0.17 4.92 4.59
CA VAL A 275 1.55 4.76 4.11
C VAL A 275 1.54 4.56 2.61
N LEU A 276 2.08 5.53 1.86
CA LEU A 276 2.29 5.40 0.43
C LEU A 276 3.68 4.83 0.16
N MET A 277 3.72 3.70 -0.53
CA MET A 277 4.94 2.99 -0.89
C MET A 277 5.05 2.77 -2.40
N ALA A 278 6.28 2.70 -2.89
CA ALA A 278 6.58 2.21 -4.23
C ALA A 278 7.92 1.47 -4.24
N HIS A 279 8.16 0.76 -5.34
CA HIS A 279 9.41 0.10 -5.68
C HIS A 279 10.03 0.79 -6.90
#